data_AF-C9ZZJ6-F1
#
_entry.id   AF-C9ZZJ6-F1
#
_cell.length_a   1.000
_cell.length_b   1.000
_cell.length_c   1.000
_cell.angle_alpha   90.00
_cell.angle_beta   90.00
_cell.angle_gamma   90.00
#
_symmetry.space_group_name_H-M   'P 1'
#
loop_
_entity.id
_entity.type
_entity.pdbx_description
1 polymer ?
#
loop_
_entity_poly.entity_id
_entity_poly.type
_entity_poly.pdbx_seq_one_letter_code
_entity_poly.pdbx_strand_id
1 'polypeptide(L)'
;MTRSKESNKHFTAYLLDIMVQATPDKVQHAYKTIAQQIEKLGIVNNADKTEVLELTGDTGFGTAVKACARVLGAYVAPDPMSEEIREGVEKKAMETDRLFKAIVELPLYNRTRWRILAMSAMPRITFLLRNHDMQHTHQVASWFDERTTQVMEHILGQPMTERARNIAALPVSMGGCGIRRMAQVAEYAHQCAGEKGLQQRKTEEADQRQQDDLYATLGGADRQVFTANTAAGAGRPLTDAQVRLDDATFGVYLRERLLVRVLPEGVKCLCGEDASNHHIHTCTKVHNKPRQMRHDIINSVFANGLRLCGFQCATEPRLNEVSKRRPDILIAGLDTYAVTDITVTYPGRVTVGNTAQGQRSVAAADPMKAALVRFQEKERKYSYWAIQNGLAFAPFVMLTNGAIFGKSRDWLRRVLRGQDHRLTVTTAFDGITADVVAAVLRGNVHVYSAAEAMEKARRL
;
A
#
# COMPACT_ATOMS: atom_id res chain seq x y z
N MET A 1 -24.70 39.66 -2.00
CA MET A 1 -24.10 39.98 -3.32
C MET A 1 -25.22 40.14 -4.32
N THR A 2 -25.53 41.39 -4.64
CA THR A 2 -26.47 41.82 -5.67
C THR A 2 -25.95 41.40 -7.05
N ARG A 3 -26.65 40.48 -7.71
CA ARG A 3 -26.40 40.10 -9.10
C ARG A 3 -26.89 41.23 -10.01
N SER A 4 -25.99 42.01 -10.60
CA SER A 4 -26.31 42.73 -11.84
C SER A 4 -26.18 41.76 -13.01
N LYS A 5 -27.20 41.75 -13.87
CA LYS A 5 -27.42 40.77 -14.94
C LYS A 5 -26.76 41.18 -16.29
N GLU A 6 -25.73 42.03 -16.27
CA GLU A 6 -25.18 42.64 -17.50
C GLU A 6 -23.64 42.63 -17.59
N SER A 7 -22.99 41.45 -17.48
CA SER A 7 -21.72 41.25 -18.19
C SER A 7 -21.49 39.76 -18.51
N ASN A 8 -21.78 39.33 -19.74
CA ASN A 8 -21.37 38.01 -20.27
C ASN A 8 -19.85 38.01 -20.58
N LYS A 9 -19.00 38.31 -19.60
CA LYS A 9 -17.56 38.11 -19.69
C LYS A 9 -17.10 37.37 -18.43
N HIS A 10 -16.66 36.14 -18.60
CA HIS A 10 -16.01 35.38 -17.53
C HIS A 10 -14.49 35.44 -17.72
N PHE A 11 -13.80 35.98 -16.73
CA PHE A 11 -12.35 36.04 -16.69
C PHE A 11 -11.84 34.99 -15.71
N THR A 12 -10.87 34.20 -16.16
CA THR A 12 -10.11 33.31 -15.28
C THR A 12 -8.64 33.57 -15.53
N ALA A 13 -7.86 33.77 -14.47
CA ALA A 13 -6.43 34.01 -14.58
C ALA A 13 -5.67 33.12 -13.59
N TYR A 14 -4.58 32.53 -14.05
CA TYR A 14 -3.64 31.80 -13.20
C TYR A 14 -2.22 32.21 -13.56
N LEU A 15 -1.58 32.99 -12.69
CA LEU A 15 -0.30 33.66 -12.98
C LEU A 15 -0.39 34.50 -14.26
N LEU A 16 0.29 34.08 -15.33
CA LEU A 16 0.35 34.76 -16.61
C LEU A 16 -0.67 34.22 -17.63
N ASP A 17 -1.35 33.12 -17.33
CA ASP A 17 -2.35 32.51 -18.22
C ASP A 17 -3.71 33.16 -17.96
N ILE A 18 -4.18 33.97 -18.91
CA ILE A 18 -5.45 34.69 -18.85
C ILE A 18 -6.43 34.09 -19.86
N MET A 19 -7.60 33.70 -19.39
CA MET A 19 -8.71 33.19 -20.18
C MET A 19 -9.88 34.15 -20.14
N VAL A 20 -10.48 34.38 -21.30
CA VAL A 20 -11.67 35.22 -21.46
C VAL A 20 -12.74 34.43 -22.20
N GLN A 21 -13.86 34.17 -21.52
CA GLN A 21 -15.03 33.55 -22.14
C GLN A 21 -16.11 34.62 -22.33
N ALA A 22 -16.42 34.93 -23.59
CA ALA A 22 -17.46 35.90 -23.97
C ALA A 22 -17.91 35.66 -25.42
N THR A 23 -18.89 36.44 -25.91
CA THR A 23 -19.24 36.46 -27.34
C THR A 23 -18.08 37.04 -28.18
N PRO A 24 -17.94 36.70 -29.48
CA PRO A 24 -16.78 37.08 -30.30
C PRO A 24 -16.36 38.56 -30.21
N ASP A 25 -17.31 39.50 -30.44
CA ASP A 25 -17.06 40.95 -30.33
C ASP A 25 -16.53 41.37 -28.95
N LYS A 26 -17.04 40.71 -27.90
CA LYS A 26 -16.69 40.99 -26.50
C LYS A 26 -15.31 40.44 -26.15
N VAL A 27 -14.92 39.30 -26.72
CA VAL A 27 -13.55 38.75 -26.59
C VAL A 27 -12.56 39.68 -27.29
N GLN A 28 -12.89 40.18 -28.49
CA GLN A 28 -11.97 41.05 -29.25
C GLN A 28 -11.71 42.38 -28.54
N HIS A 29 -12.77 42.98 -28.00
CA HIS A 29 -12.65 44.15 -27.15
C HIS A 29 -11.86 43.85 -25.88
N ALA A 30 -12.13 42.71 -25.22
CA ALA A 30 -11.41 42.33 -23.99
C ALA A 30 -9.92 42.12 -24.26
N TYR A 31 -9.55 41.43 -25.34
CA TYR A 31 -8.17 41.20 -25.75
C TYR A 31 -7.42 42.51 -25.97
N LYS A 32 -7.98 43.45 -26.76
CA LYS A 32 -7.36 44.76 -27.01
C LYS A 32 -7.13 45.53 -25.71
N THR A 33 -8.15 45.57 -24.85
CA THR A 33 -8.05 46.25 -23.55
C THR A 33 -7.01 45.60 -22.64
N ILE A 34 -6.99 44.26 -22.56
CA ILE A 34 -6.02 43.53 -21.75
C ILE A 34 -4.60 43.78 -22.27
N ALA A 35 -4.37 43.64 -23.58
CA ALA A 35 -3.07 43.86 -24.19
C ALA A 35 -2.52 45.26 -23.86
N GLN A 36 -3.34 46.31 -23.99
CA GLN A 36 -2.96 47.68 -23.64
C GLN A 36 -2.62 47.86 -22.15
N GLN A 37 -3.37 47.22 -21.24
CA GLN A 37 -3.12 47.35 -19.81
C GLN A 37 -1.87 46.56 -19.39
N ILE A 38 -1.66 45.38 -19.97
CA ILE A 38 -0.48 44.54 -19.72
C ILE A 38 0.79 45.24 -20.25
N GLU A 39 0.72 45.90 -21.40
CA GLU A 39 1.82 46.70 -21.95
C GLU A 39 2.20 47.88 -21.04
N LYS A 40 1.21 48.57 -20.44
CA LYS A 40 1.45 49.63 -19.43
C LYS A 40 2.16 49.12 -18.18
N LEU A 41 2.01 47.83 -17.86
CA LEU A 41 2.72 47.18 -16.77
C LEU A 41 4.13 46.70 -17.16
N GLY A 42 4.57 46.99 -18.39
CA GLY A 42 5.87 46.56 -18.92
C GLY A 42 5.93 45.08 -19.29
N ILE A 43 4.77 44.43 -19.42
CA ILE A 43 4.67 43.00 -19.78
C ILE A 43 4.38 42.89 -21.27
N VAL A 44 5.16 42.06 -21.96
CA VAL A 44 5.01 41.83 -23.41
C VAL A 44 4.04 40.67 -23.65
N ASN A 45 3.01 40.90 -24.46
CA ASN A 45 2.10 39.83 -24.88
C ASN A 45 2.77 38.91 -25.92
N ASN A 46 2.65 37.60 -25.74
CA ASN A 46 3.15 36.61 -26.68
C ASN A 46 2.04 36.22 -27.66
N ALA A 47 2.08 36.78 -28.86
CA ALA A 47 1.09 36.52 -29.91
C ALA A 47 1.06 35.03 -30.33
N ASP A 48 2.21 34.34 -30.35
CA ASP A 48 2.31 32.92 -30.73
C ASP A 48 1.61 31.99 -29.74
N LYS A 49 1.44 32.43 -28.48
CA LYS A 49 0.73 31.70 -27.43
C LYS A 49 -0.71 32.18 -27.23
N THR A 50 -1.15 33.20 -27.96
CA THR A 50 -2.51 33.70 -27.90
C THR A 50 -3.40 32.85 -28.80
N GLU A 51 -4.27 32.07 -28.20
CA GLU A 51 -5.13 31.12 -28.91
C GLU A 51 -6.60 31.52 -28.80
N VAL A 52 -7.36 31.32 -29.89
CA VAL A 52 -8.82 31.52 -29.91
C VAL A 52 -9.47 30.18 -30.20
N LEU A 53 -10.38 29.77 -29.31
CA LEU A 53 -11.19 28.56 -29.43
C LEU A 53 -12.55 28.92 -30.04
N GLU A 54 -12.83 28.48 -31.25
CA GLU A 54 -14.12 28.68 -31.92
C GLU A 54 -14.45 27.50 -32.87
N LEU A 55 -15.73 27.17 -33.04
CA LEU A 55 -16.20 26.04 -33.88
C LEU A 55 -16.10 26.36 -35.38
N THR A 56 -16.46 27.58 -35.78
CA THR A 56 -16.46 28.07 -37.17
C THR A 56 -16.47 29.60 -37.18
N GLY A 57 -15.63 30.24 -38.00
CA GLY A 57 -15.73 31.67 -38.26
C GLY A 57 -14.38 32.35 -38.56
N ASP A 58 -14.45 33.49 -39.25
CA ASP A 58 -13.35 34.45 -39.29
C ASP A 58 -13.44 35.29 -38.01
N THR A 59 -12.65 34.92 -37.00
CA THR A 59 -12.77 35.48 -35.64
C THR A 59 -12.40 36.96 -35.57
N GLY A 60 -11.81 37.54 -36.62
CA GLY A 60 -11.26 38.89 -36.61
C GLY A 60 -10.02 39.04 -35.69
N PHE A 61 -9.50 37.92 -35.17
CA PHE A 61 -8.18 37.82 -34.57
C PHE A 61 -7.29 37.19 -35.64
N GLY A 62 -6.23 37.88 -36.07
CA GLY A 62 -5.26 37.33 -37.03
C GLY A 62 -4.41 36.18 -36.46
N THR A 63 -4.95 35.38 -35.54
CA THR A 63 -4.34 34.25 -34.84
C THR A 63 -4.99 32.94 -35.29
N ALA A 64 -4.25 31.83 -35.15
CA ALA A 64 -4.76 30.52 -35.55
C ALA A 64 -5.94 30.07 -34.67
N VAL A 65 -7.08 29.79 -35.29
CA VAL A 65 -8.21 29.11 -34.65
C VAL A 65 -7.79 27.67 -34.33
N LYS A 66 -8.05 27.22 -33.09
CA LYS A 66 -7.79 25.83 -32.69
C LYS A 66 -9.08 25.12 -32.33
N ALA A 67 -9.21 23.88 -32.78
CA ALA A 67 -10.30 22.98 -32.40
C ALA A 67 -10.22 22.59 -30.91
N CYS A 68 -9.00 22.52 -30.34
CA CYS A 68 -8.76 22.25 -28.93
C CYS A 68 -7.52 23.01 -28.45
N ALA A 69 -7.58 23.54 -27.22
CA ALA A 69 -6.47 24.20 -26.57
C ALA A 69 -6.13 23.51 -25.24
N ARG A 70 -4.90 23.73 -24.78
CA ARG A 70 -4.43 23.20 -23.51
C ARG A 70 -4.37 24.31 -22.47
N VAL A 71 -5.26 24.25 -21.50
CA VAL A 71 -5.42 25.23 -20.43
C VAL A 71 -4.98 24.61 -19.11
N LEU A 72 -3.90 25.11 -18.50
CA LEU A 72 -3.36 24.62 -17.23
C LEU A 72 -3.15 23.09 -17.18
N GLY A 73 -2.92 22.48 -18.35
CA GLY A 73 -2.78 21.03 -18.50
C GLY A 73 -4.03 20.27 -18.93
N ALA A 74 -5.23 20.86 -18.82
CA ALA A 74 -6.48 20.29 -19.30
C ALA A 74 -6.73 20.65 -20.77
N TYR A 75 -7.47 19.81 -21.47
CA TYR A 75 -7.82 19.96 -22.87
C TYR A 75 -9.25 20.48 -22.96
N VAL A 76 -9.40 21.60 -23.66
CA VAL A 76 -10.69 22.30 -23.79
C VAL A 76 -10.94 22.53 -25.27
N ALA A 77 -12.09 22.07 -25.74
CA ALA A 77 -12.61 22.33 -27.08
C ALA A 77 -13.98 23.00 -26.97
N PRO A 78 -14.41 23.75 -28.00
CA PRO A 78 -15.75 24.32 -28.04
C PRO A 78 -16.86 23.27 -28.02
N ASP A 79 -16.65 22.11 -28.65
CA ASP A 79 -17.50 20.92 -28.48
C ASP A 79 -16.98 20.09 -27.30
N PRO A 80 -17.74 19.93 -26.20
CA PRO A 80 -17.34 19.10 -25.07
C PRO A 80 -17.19 17.62 -25.41
N MET A 81 -17.70 17.16 -26.55
CA MET A 81 -17.61 15.77 -27.05
C MET A 81 -16.48 15.58 -28.08
N SER A 82 -15.69 16.63 -28.33
CA SER A 82 -14.63 16.65 -29.33
C SER A 82 -13.63 15.51 -29.18
N GLU A 83 -13.29 14.90 -30.31
CA GLU A 83 -12.27 13.86 -30.42
C GLU A 83 -10.86 14.39 -30.11
N GLU A 84 -10.61 15.66 -30.41
CA GLU A 84 -9.35 16.34 -30.12
C GLU A 84 -9.07 16.43 -28.61
N ILE A 85 -10.12 16.50 -27.76
CA ILE A 85 -9.96 16.38 -26.30
C ILE A 85 -9.46 14.98 -25.96
N ARG A 86 -10.08 13.94 -26.52
CA ARG A 86 -9.72 12.54 -26.29
C ARG A 86 -8.28 12.26 -26.71
N GLU A 87 -7.90 12.65 -27.92
CA GLU A 87 -6.53 12.52 -28.44
C GLU A 87 -5.50 13.26 -27.57
N GLY A 88 -5.84 14.48 -27.13
CA GLY A 88 -5.01 15.27 -26.23
C GLY A 88 -4.77 14.57 -24.89
N VAL A 89 -5.84 14.07 -24.27
CA VAL A 89 -5.80 13.31 -23.01
C VAL A 89 -4.98 12.03 -23.17
N GLU A 90 -5.19 11.27 -24.25
CA GLU A 90 -4.47 10.04 -24.55
C GLU A 90 -2.97 10.30 -24.71
N LYS A 91 -2.60 11.27 -25.57
CA LYS A 91 -1.22 11.68 -25.78
C LYS A 91 -0.55 12.08 -24.47
N LYS A 92 -1.25 12.82 -23.60
CA LYS A 92 -0.70 13.26 -22.32
C LYS A 92 -0.45 12.10 -21.36
N ALA A 93 -1.36 11.15 -21.29
CA ALA A 93 -1.19 9.98 -20.44
C ALA A 93 -0.06 9.09 -20.94
N MET A 94 0.06 8.90 -22.25
CA MET A 94 1.11 8.10 -22.90
C MET A 94 2.52 8.60 -22.62
N GLU A 95 2.71 9.88 -22.26
CA GLU A 95 4.02 10.36 -21.76
C GLU A 95 4.50 9.57 -20.52
N THR A 96 3.57 8.99 -19.75
CA THR A 96 3.89 8.16 -18.58
C THR A 96 4.41 6.77 -18.97
N ASP A 97 4.21 6.32 -20.21
CA ASP A 97 4.69 5.02 -20.69
C ASP A 97 6.21 4.86 -20.54
N ARG A 98 6.96 5.95 -20.75
CA ARG A 98 8.42 5.98 -20.51
C ARG A 98 8.78 5.61 -19.08
N LEU A 99 7.98 6.06 -18.10
CA LEU A 99 8.19 5.72 -16.69
C LEU A 99 7.85 4.25 -16.43
N PHE A 100 6.74 3.74 -16.96
CA PHE A 100 6.37 2.33 -16.82
C PHE A 100 7.46 1.40 -17.39
N LYS A 101 7.95 1.70 -18.60
CA LYS A 101 9.08 0.99 -19.21
C LYS A 101 10.33 1.04 -18.34
N ALA A 102 10.70 2.23 -17.86
CA ALA A 102 11.86 2.39 -16.99
C ALA A 102 11.77 1.58 -15.68
N ILE A 103 10.57 1.46 -15.09
CA ILE A 103 10.38 0.63 -13.88
C ILE A 103 10.70 -0.84 -14.17
N VAL A 104 10.31 -1.35 -15.34
CA VAL A 104 10.49 -2.77 -15.73
C VAL A 104 11.91 -3.04 -16.21
N GLU A 105 12.40 -2.23 -17.14
CA GLU A 105 13.64 -2.46 -17.91
C GLU A 105 14.90 -2.15 -17.11
N LEU A 106 14.86 -1.18 -16.19
CA LEU A 106 16.04 -0.83 -15.40
C LEU A 106 16.31 -1.90 -14.32
N PRO A 107 17.60 -2.12 -13.97
CA PRO A 107 18.01 -3.08 -12.94
C PRO A 107 17.76 -2.52 -11.53
N LEU A 108 16.48 -2.32 -11.21
CA LEU A 108 16.01 -1.83 -9.93
C LEU A 108 15.56 -2.99 -9.05
N TYR A 109 15.85 -2.91 -7.74
CA TYR A 109 15.24 -3.79 -6.75
C TYR A 109 13.71 -3.69 -6.82
N ASN A 110 13.02 -4.81 -6.63
CA ASN A 110 11.56 -4.92 -6.70
C ASN A 110 10.84 -3.96 -5.75
N ARG A 111 11.40 -3.75 -4.55
CA ARG A 111 10.87 -2.76 -3.61
C ARG A 111 10.98 -1.32 -4.14
N THR A 112 12.06 -1.00 -4.86
CA THR A 112 12.22 0.31 -5.50
C THR A 112 11.22 0.48 -6.65
N ARG A 113 11.05 -0.57 -7.48
CA ARG A 113 10.01 -0.60 -8.53
C ARG A 113 8.62 -0.32 -7.96
N TRP A 114 8.25 -1.02 -6.88
CA TRP A 114 7.01 -0.81 -6.14
C TRP A 114 6.84 0.65 -5.68
N ARG A 115 7.87 1.26 -5.07
CA ARG A 115 7.78 2.64 -4.58
C ARG A 115 7.62 3.64 -5.71
N ILE A 116 8.33 3.47 -6.83
CA ILE A 116 8.19 4.34 -8.00
C ILE A 116 6.77 4.19 -8.59
N LEU A 117 6.27 2.96 -8.70
CA LEU A 117 4.91 2.70 -9.15
C LEU A 117 3.89 3.43 -8.26
N ALA A 118 3.86 3.09 -6.96
CA ALA A 118 2.83 3.55 -6.03
C ALA A 118 2.89 5.06 -5.74
N MET A 119 4.09 5.62 -5.58
CA MET A 119 4.27 7.02 -5.16
C MET A 119 4.44 8.01 -6.31
N SER A 120 4.86 7.55 -7.50
CA SER A 120 5.18 8.44 -8.62
C SER A 120 4.39 8.16 -9.89
N ALA A 121 4.24 6.90 -10.32
CA ALA A 121 3.51 6.59 -11.54
C ALA A 121 2.00 6.76 -11.32
N MET A 122 1.42 6.07 -10.32
CA MET A 122 -0.02 6.05 -10.07
C MET A 122 -0.66 7.45 -9.96
N PRO A 123 -0.06 8.45 -9.26
CA PRO A 123 -0.70 9.76 -9.14
C PRO A 123 -0.80 10.55 -10.45
N ARG A 124 0.02 10.23 -11.49
CA ARG A 124 0.16 11.07 -12.70
C ARG A 124 -1.12 11.19 -13.53
N ILE A 125 -1.95 10.16 -13.58
CA ILE A 125 -3.20 10.18 -14.35
C ILE A 125 -4.32 10.92 -13.63
N THR A 126 -4.25 11.07 -12.30
CA THR A 126 -5.30 11.68 -11.45
C THR A 126 -5.74 13.05 -11.93
N PHE A 127 -4.79 13.87 -12.42
CA PHE A 127 -5.11 15.19 -12.96
C PHE A 127 -6.06 15.08 -14.17
N LEU A 128 -5.79 14.15 -15.10
CA LEU A 128 -6.61 13.96 -16.29
C LEU A 128 -8.02 13.49 -15.90
N LEU A 129 -8.13 12.50 -15.01
CA LEU A 129 -9.41 11.94 -14.55
C LEU A 129 -10.30 12.97 -13.84
N ARG A 130 -9.69 13.97 -13.19
CA ARG A 130 -10.44 15.02 -12.48
C ARG A 130 -10.91 16.14 -13.41
N ASN A 131 -10.20 16.39 -14.51
CA ASN A 131 -10.45 17.54 -15.37
C ASN A 131 -11.20 17.19 -16.67
N HIS A 132 -11.41 15.91 -16.98
CA HIS A 132 -12.11 15.49 -18.19
C HIS A 132 -13.12 14.41 -17.84
N ASP A 133 -14.26 14.44 -18.53
CA ASP A 133 -15.33 13.46 -18.36
C ASP A 133 -14.86 12.01 -18.65
N MET A 134 -15.60 11.04 -18.11
CA MET A 134 -15.35 9.62 -18.29
C MET A 134 -15.25 9.24 -19.78
N GLN A 135 -16.08 9.82 -20.65
CA GLN A 135 -16.04 9.52 -22.09
C GLN A 135 -14.66 9.78 -22.73
N HIS A 136 -13.91 10.75 -22.20
CA HIS A 136 -12.58 11.12 -22.69
C HIS A 136 -11.45 10.35 -22.00
N THR A 137 -11.74 9.76 -20.84
CA THR A 137 -10.72 9.20 -19.94
C THR A 137 -10.80 7.70 -19.76
N HIS A 138 -11.93 7.06 -20.08
CA HIS A 138 -12.15 5.63 -19.82
C HIS A 138 -11.11 4.74 -20.53
N GLN A 139 -10.92 4.92 -21.84
CA GLN A 139 -9.96 4.12 -22.63
C GLN A 139 -8.52 4.26 -22.11
N VAL A 140 -8.09 5.49 -21.83
CA VAL A 140 -6.74 5.75 -21.33
C VAL A 140 -6.55 5.25 -19.90
N ALA A 141 -7.61 5.27 -19.08
CA ALA A 141 -7.59 4.73 -17.74
C ALA A 141 -7.46 3.19 -17.76
N SER A 142 -8.15 2.50 -18.68
CA SER A 142 -7.97 1.06 -18.90
C SER A 142 -6.56 0.72 -19.35
N TRP A 143 -6.00 1.47 -20.31
CA TRP A 143 -4.60 1.31 -20.74
C TRP A 143 -3.62 1.51 -19.57
N PHE A 144 -3.87 2.49 -18.70
CA PHE A 144 -3.03 2.75 -17.53
C PHE A 144 -3.09 1.61 -16.51
N ASP A 145 -4.26 1.00 -16.33
CA ASP A 145 -4.45 -0.18 -15.47
C ASP A 145 -3.72 -1.41 -16.02
N GLU A 146 -3.69 -1.59 -17.34
CA GLU A 146 -2.90 -2.64 -17.99
C GLU A 146 -1.39 -2.45 -17.77
N ARG A 147 -0.87 -1.23 -17.96
CA ARG A 147 0.54 -0.92 -17.68
C ARG A 147 0.90 -1.14 -16.22
N THR A 148 0.01 -0.74 -15.32
CA THR A 148 0.17 -0.98 -13.89
C THR A 148 0.20 -2.46 -13.56
N THR A 149 -0.67 -3.26 -14.20
CA THR A 149 -0.68 -4.72 -14.08
C THR A 149 0.64 -5.33 -14.57
N GLN A 150 1.15 -4.91 -15.73
CA GLN A 150 2.44 -5.40 -16.27
C GLN A 150 3.61 -5.16 -15.30
N VAL A 151 3.66 -3.98 -14.66
CA VAL A 151 4.69 -3.70 -13.65
C VAL A 151 4.54 -4.63 -12.44
N MET A 152 3.31 -4.84 -11.97
CA MET A 152 3.05 -5.72 -10.83
C MET A 152 3.39 -7.19 -11.14
N GLU A 153 3.08 -7.66 -12.35
CA GLU A 153 3.47 -8.99 -12.85
C GLU A 153 4.99 -9.15 -12.90
N HIS A 154 5.71 -8.12 -13.32
CA HIS A 154 7.18 -8.10 -13.31
C HIS A 154 7.74 -8.19 -11.88
N ILE A 155 7.17 -7.45 -10.93
CA ILE A 155 7.56 -7.52 -9.51
C ILE A 155 7.26 -8.91 -8.92
N LEU A 156 6.12 -9.49 -9.28
CA LEU A 156 5.70 -10.81 -8.81
C LEU A 156 6.44 -11.96 -9.49
N GLY A 157 7.00 -11.72 -10.68
CA GLY A 157 7.61 -12.74 -11.56
C GLY A 157 6.59 -13.72 -12.14
N GLN A 158 5.31 -13.37 -12.18
CA GLN A 158 4.24 -14.20 -12.74
C GLN A 158 3.00 -13.36 -13.10
N PRO A 159 2.14 -13.84 -14.01
CA PRO A 159 0.88 -13.18 -14.34
C PRO A 159 -0.04 -13.00 -13.14
N MET A 160 -0.81 -11.91 -13.13
CA MET A 160 -1.77 -11.63 -12.08
C MET A 160 -3.14 -12.18 -12.43
N THR A 161 -3.72 -12.95 -11.51
CA THR A 161 -5.13 -13.34 -11.59
C THR A 161 -6.03 -12.13 -11.36
N GLU A 162 -7.29 -12.19 -11.83
CA GLU A 162 -8.29 -11.17 -11.53
C GLU A 162 -8.48 -10.96 -10.02
N ARG A 163 -8.51 -12.05 -9.25
CA ARG A 163 -8.55 -11.99 -7.78
C ARG A 163 -7.38 -11.19 -7.20
N ALA A 164 -6.15 -11.44 -7.66
CA ALA A 164 -4.97 -10.71 -7.20
C ALA A 164 -5.03 -9.23 -7.58
N ARG A 165 -5.52 -8.88 -8.78
CA ARG A 165 -5.73 -7.49 -9.22
C ARG A 165 -6.75 -6.78 -8.35
N ASN A 166 -7.88 -7.42 -8.06
CA ASN A 166 -8.91 -6.88 -7.18
C ASN A 166 -8.39 -6.67 -5.74
N ILE A 167 -7.59 -7.59 -5.21
CA ILE A 167 -6.94 -7.39 -3.90
C ILE A 167 -5.92 -6.24 -3.97
N ALA A 168 -5.07 -6.17 -4.99
CA ALA A 168 -4.08 -5.11 -5.14
C ALA A 168 -4.70 -3.71 -5.18
N ALA A 169 -5.89 -3.60 -5.79
CA ALA A 169 -6.63 -2.35 -5.93
C ALA A 169 -7.18 -1.80 -4.62
N LEU A 170 -7.46 -2.64 -3.62
CA LEU A 170 -7.93 -2.15 -2.32
C LEU A 170 -6.85 -1.32 -1.60
N PRO A 171 -7.24 -0.36 -0.76
CA PRO A 171 -6.32 0.35 0.13
C PRO A 171 -5.48 -0.58 1.00
N VAL A 172 -4.28 -0.13 1.38
CA VAL A 172 -3.39 -0.90 2.27
C VAL A 172 -4.05 -1.20 3.61
N SER A 173 -4.81 -0.25 4.16
CA SER A 173 -5.61 -0.41 5.39
C SER A 173 -6.73 -1.44 5.26
N MET A 174 -7.17 -1.72 4.04
CA MET A 174 -8.25 -2.66 3.72
C MET A 174 -7.72 -4.02 3.25
N GLY A 175 -6.41 -4.27 3.43
CA GLY A 175 -5.76 -5.54 3.12
C GLY A 175 -5.14 -5.62 1.72
N GLY A 176 -5.35 -4.60 0.88
CA GLY A 176 -4.82 -4.52 -0.48
C GLY A 176 -3.47 -3.84 -0.60
N CYS A 177 -3.13 -3.34 -1.78
CA CYS A 177 -1.84 -2.68 -2.03
C CYS A 177 -1.96 -1.18 -2.32
N GLY A 178 -3.17 -0.65 -2.50
CA GLY A 178 -3.44 0.74 -2.84
C GLY A 178 -3.28 1.08 -4.32
N ILE A 179 -3.20 0.06 -5.19
CA ILE A 179 -3.04 0.21 -6.63
C ILE A 179 -4.42 0.23 -7.30
N ARG A 180 -5.20 1.27 -7.00
CA ARG A 180 -6.60 1.40 -7.46
C ARG A 180 -6.71 1.35 -8.98
N ARG A 181 -7.81 0.79 -9.47
CA ARG A 181 -8.16 0.76 -10.88
C ARG A 181 -8.60 2.14 -11.34
N MET A 182 -7.80 2.75 -12.21
CA MET A 182 -8.04 4.08 -12.74
C MET A 182 -9.29 4.12 -13.61
N ALA A 183 -9.63 3.02 -14.29
CA ALA A 183 -10.88 2.92 -15.03
C ALA A 183 -12.11 3.11 -14.13
N GLN A 184 -12.09 2.52 -12.93
CA GLN A 184 -13.16 2.70 -11.94
C GLN A 184 -13.19 4.12 -11.38
N VAL A 185 -12.01 4.73 -11.16
CA VAL A 185 -11.91 6.12 -10.68
C VAL A 185 -12.43 7.11 -11.73
N ALA A 186 -12.22 6.83 -13.02
CA ALA A 186 -12.67 7.66 -14.14
C ALA A 186 -14.20 7.83 -14.17
N GLU A 187 -14.96 6.84 -13.70
CA GLU A 187 -16.43 6.88 -13.66
C GLU A 187 -17.00 8.03 -12.82
N TYR A 188 -16.24 8.50 -11.83
CA TYR A 188 -16.73 9.50 -10.89
C TYR A 188 -15.79 10.68 -10.63
N ALA A 189 -14.52 10.61 -11.01
CA ALA A 189 -13.52 11.62 -10.65
C ALA A 189 -13.88 13.03 -11.16
N HIS A 190 -14.32 13.16 -12.41
CA HIS A 190 -14.68 14.45 -13.00
C HIS A 190 -15.92 15.06 -12.35
N GLN A 191 -16.96 14.26 -12.13
CA GLN A 191 -18.20 14.68 -11.48
C GLN A 191 -17.99 15.20 -10.05
N CYS A 192 -16.88 14.80 -9.41
CA CYS A 192 -16.51 15.30 -8.08
C CYS A 192 -15.76 16.63 -8.09
N ALA A 193 -15.40 17.17 -9.26
CA ALA A 193 -14.68 18.43 -9.35
C ALA A 193 -15.52 19.58 -8.78
N GLY A 194 -14.91 20.42 -7.95
CA GLY A 194 -15.59 21.55 -7.29
C GLY A 194 -16.33 21.18 -5.98
N GLU A 195 -16.53 19.90 -5.67
CA GLU A 195 -17.22 19.46 -4.46
C GLU A 195 -16.26 18.90 -3.39
N LYS A 196 -16.05 19.67 -2.32
CA LYS A 196 -15.15 19.28 -1.23
C LYS A 196 -15.62 17.97 -0.58
N GLY A 197 -14.76 16.95 -0.62
CA GLY A 197 -14.98 15.66 0.03
C GLY A 197 -15.85 14.67 -0.76
N LEU A 198 -16.47 15.06 -1.89
CA LEU A 198 -17.29 14.13 -2.67
C LEU A 198 -16.45 12.98 -3.26
N GLN A 199 -15.28 13.29 -3.84
CA GLN A 199 -14.39 12.27 -4.39
C GLN A 199 -13.93 11.26 -3.33
N GLN A 200 -13.65 11.75 -2.12
CA GLN A 200 -13.26 10.89 -1.00
C GLN A 200 -14.37 9.91 -0.67
N ARG A 201 -15.61 10.38 -0.48
CA ARG A 201 -16.78 9.53 -0.18
C ARG A 201 -17.03 8.49 -1.27
N LYS A 202 -17.07 8.90 -2.54
CA LYS A 202 -17.28 7.96 -3.66
C LYS A 202 -16.17 6.90 -3.75
N THR A 203 -14.93 7.28 -3.45
CA THR A 203 -13.81 6.34 -3.42
C THR A 203 -13.94 5.37 -2.24
N GLU A 204 -14.30 5.84 -1.05
CA GLU A 204 -14.55 4.99 0.13
C GLU A 204 -15.70 4.00 -0.12
N GLU A 205 -16.79 4.43 -0.76
CA GLU A 205 -17.92 3.58 -1.14
C GLU A 205 -17.52 2.52 -2.18
N ALA A 206 -16.67 2.87 -3.16
CA ALA A 206 -16.16 1.92 -4.15
C ALA A 206 -15.20 0.90 -3.52
N ASP A 207 -14.28 1.37 -2.67
CA ASP A 207 -13.32 0.52 -1.94
C ASP A 207 -14.06 -0.46 -1.01
N GLN A 208 -15.11 -0.01 -0.32
CA GLN A 208 -15.92 -0.85 0.58
C GLN A 208 -16.69 -1.93 -0.18
N ARG A 209 -17.38 -1.57 -1.27
CA ARG A 209 -18.08 -2.54 -2.12
C ARG A 209 -17.13 -3.63 -2.63
N GLN A 210 -15.97 -3.23 -3.16
CA GLN A 210 -14.99 -4.19 -3.66
C GLN A 210 -14.44 -5.10 -2.54
N GLN A 211 -14.23 -4.58 -1.33
CA GLN A 211 -13.78 -5.39 -0.20
C GLN A 211 -14.83 -6.42 0.21
N ASP A 212 -16.09 -6.03 0.28
CA ASP A 212 -17.19 -6.92 0.66
C ASP A 212 -17.40 -8.01 -0.41
N ASP A 213 -17.38 -7.66 -1.68
CA ASP A 213 -17.45 -8.61 -2.81
C ASP A 213 -16.30 -9.63 -2.75
N LEU A 214 -15.06 -9.16 -2.55
CA LEU A 214 -13.91 -10.04 -2.37
C LEU A 214 -14.09 -10.95 -1.17
N TYR A 215 -14.45 -10.40 -0.01
CA TYR A 215 -14.60 -11.17 1.22
C TYR A 215 -15.64 -12.29 1.10
N ALA A 216 -16.74 -12.03 0.38
CA ALA A 216 -17.78 -13.00 0.10
C ALA A 216 -17.26 -14.21 -0.70
N THR A 217 -16.31 -13.99 -1.62
CA THR A 217 -15.72 -15.07 -2.45
C THR A 217 -14.61 -15.86 -1.75
N LEU A 218 -13.97 -15.29 -0.72
CA LEU A 218 -12.85 -15.93 -0.03
C LEU A 218 -13.37 -16.93 1.02
N GLY A 219 -12.68 -18.06 1.20
CA GLY A 219 -13.00 -19.07 2.21
C GLY A 219 -11.78 -19.50 3.03
N GLY A 220 -12.01 -20.23 4.11
CA GLY A 220 -10.96 -20.89 4.89
C GLY A 220 -9.79 -19.98 5.29
N ALA A 221 -8.57 -20.44 5.01
CA ALA A 221 -7.34 -19.74 5.35
C ALA A 221 -7.14 -18.42 4.57
N ASP A 222 -7.55 -18.39 3.30
CA ASP A 222 -7.45 -17.21 2.44
C ASP A 222 -8.23 -16.03 3.03
N ARG A 223 -9.46 -16.30 3.50
CA ARG A 223 -10.30 -15.29 4.19
C ARG A 223 -9.60 -14.74 5.43
N GLN A 224 -9.00 -15.60 6.24
CA GLN A 224 -8.30 -15.21 7.47
C GLN A 224 -7.04 -14.39 7.20
N VAL A 225 -6.27 -14.76 6.17
CA VAL A 225 -5.09 -14.00 5.74
C VAL A 225 -5.50 -12.63 5.21
N PHE A 226 -6.55 -12.57 4.38
CA PHE A 226 -7.08 -11.31 3.87
C PHE A 226 -7.55 -10.38 4.99
N THR A 227 -8.31 -10.88 5.96
CA THR A 227 -8.68 -10.10 7.16
C THR A 227 -7.43 -9.66 7.92
N ALA A 228 -6.46 -10.54 8.16
CA ALA A 228 -5.24 -10.17 8.87
C ALA A 228 -4.37 -9.13 8.13
N ASN A 229 -4.52 -8.98 6.82
CA ASN A 229 -3.83 -7.95 6.05
C ASN A 229 -4.35 -6.53 6.32
N THR A 230 -5.51 -6.37 6.96
CA THR A 230 -6.03 -5.08 7.44
C THR A 230 -5.41 -4.65 8.78
N ALA A 231 -4.72 -5.57 9.47
CA ALA A 231 -4.13 -5.29 10.78
C ALA A 231 -3.03 -4.23 10.71
N ALA A 232 -2.92 -3.44 11.79
CA ALA A 232 -1.85 -2.47 11.97
C ALA A 232 -0.47 -3.17 11.92
N GLY A 233 0.39 -2.70 11.01
CA GLY A 233 1.72 -3.27 10.78
C GLY A 233 1.82 -4.14 9.53
N ALA A 234 0.73 -4.79 9.09
CA ALA A 234 0.75 -5.68 7.91
C ALA A 234 1.12 -4.95 6.60
N GLY A 235 0.78 -3.66 6.50
CA GLY A 235 1.10 -2.81 5.35
C GLY A 235 2.47 -2.15 5.37
N ARG A 236 3.23 -2.23 6.49
CA ARG A 236 4.53 -1.53 6.61
C ARG A 236 5.53 -1.88 5.51
N PRO A 237 5.66 -3.13 5.03
CA PRO A 237 6.56 -3.44 3.91
C PRO A 237 6.31 -2.59 2.65
N LEU A 238 5.06 -2.19 2.42
CA LEU A 238 4.65 -1.37 1.28
C LEU A 238 4.87 0.13 1.50
N THR A 239 4.73 0.62 2.74
CA THR A 239 4.64 2.05 3.04
C THR A 239 5.81 2.62 3.84
N ASP A 240 6.46 1.79 4.67
CA ASP A 240 7.48 2.22 5.62
C ASP A 240 8.89 1.97 5.08
N ALA A 241 9.60 3.04 4.74
CA ALA A 241 10.96 2.99 4.21
C ALA A 241 11.96 2.23 5.11
N GLN A 242 11.73 2.20 6.43
CA GLN A 242 12.60 1.56 7.41
C GLN A 242 12.57 0.03 7.32
N VAL A 243 11.47 -0.56 6.83
CA VAL A 243 11.39 -2.01 6.62
C VAL A 243 12.19 -2.39 5.37
N ARG A 244 13.45 -2.80 5.56
CA ARG A 244 14.38 -3.12 4.47
C ARG A 244 14.26 -4.59 4.05
N LEU A 245 13.75 -4.83 2.85
CA LEU A 245 13.55 -6.16 2.28
C LEU A 245 14.34 -6.30 0.99
N ASP A 246 14.95 -7.47 0.80
CA ASP A 246 15.48 -7.89 -0.50
C ASP A 246 14.33 -8.35 -1.43
N ASP A 247 14.66 -8.62 -2.70
CA ASP A 247 13.68 -8.93 -3.73
C ASP A 247 12.95 -10.26 -3.48
N ALA A 248 13.65 -11.27 -2.98
CA ALA A 248 13.04 -12.56 -2.65
C ALA A 248 12.01 -12.40 -1.52
N THR A 249 12.37 -11.66 -0.48
CA THR A 249 11.52 -11.38 0.67
C THR A 249 10.31 -10.54 0.28
N PHE A 250 10.52 -9.49 -0.51
CA PHE A 250 9.43 -8.65 -0.98
C PHE A 250 8.48 -9.41 -1.91
N GLY A 251 9.01 -10.28 -2.78
CA GLY A 251 8.24 -11.13 -3.67
C GLY A 251 7.35 -12.13 -2.91
N VAL A 252 7.90 -12.84 -1.92
CA VAL A 252 7.12 -13.75 -1.05
C VAL A 252 6.04 -12.98 -0.31
N TYR A 253 6.39 -11.85 0.32
CA TYR A 253 5.42 -11.01 1.02
C TYR A 253 4.27 -10.58 0.11
N LEU A 254 4.58 -10.09 -1.10
CA LEU A 254 3.56 -9.59 -2.02
C LEU A 254 2.65 -10.71 -2.52
N ARG A 255 3.21 -11.89 -2.84
CA ARG A 255 2.44 -13.08 -3.22
C ARG A 255 1.48 -13.49 -2.09
N GLU A 256 1.97 -13.61 -0.85
CA GLU A 256 1.11 -13.96 0.29
C GLU A 256 0.03 -12.91 0.55
N ARG A 257 0.36 -11.61 0.45
CA ARG A 257 -0.60 -10.51 0.62
C ARG A 257 -1.71 -10.54 -0.43
N LEU A 258 -1.36 -10.87 -1.67
CA LEU A 258 -2.30 -10.96 -2.80
C LEU A 258 -3.00 -12.32 -2.90
N LEU A 259 -2.80 -13.22 -1.92
CA LEU A 259 -3.32 -14.60 -1.94
C LEU A 259 -2.92 -15.35 -3.22
N VAL A 260 -1.71 -15.07 -3.71
CA VAL A 260 -1.08 -15.78 -4.81
C VAL A 260 -0.15 -16.83 -4.23
N ARG A 261 -0.14 -18.00 -4.86
CA ARG A 261 0.73 -19.10 -4.43
C ARG A 261 2.21 -18.69 -4.52
N VAL A 262 2.98 -18.99 -3.49
CA VAL A 262 4.41 -18.65 -3.43
C VAL A 262 5.24 -19.67 -4.20
N LEU A 263 5.03 -20.96 -3.92
CA LEU A 263 5.66 -22.07 -4.62
C LEU A 263 4.79 -22.50 -5.80
N PRO A 264 5.37 -22.99 -6.91
CA PRO A 264 4.59 -23.52 -8.03
C PRO A 264 3.61 -24.63 -7.60
N GLU A 265 2.58 -24.84 -8.41
CA GLU A 265 1.68 -25.99 -8.24
C GLU A 265 2.45 -27.31 -8.42
N GLY A 266 1.99 -28.35 -7.73
CA GLY A 266 2.62 -29.68 -7.77
C GLY A 266 3.85 -29.84 -6.87
N VAL A 267 4.44 -28.75 -6.35
CA VAL A 267 5.51 -28.84 -5.34
C VAL A 267 4.95 -29.46 -4.06
N LYS A 268 5.59 -30.52 -3.57
CA LYS A 268 5.21 -31.20 -2.33
C LYS A 268 5.99 -30.65 -1.14
N CYS A 269 5.32 -30.62 0.01
CA CYS A 269 5.92 -30.27 1.29
C CYS A 269 6.80 -31.41 1.80
N LEU A 270 7.58 -31.11 2.85
CA LEU A 270 8.35 -32.09 3.63
C LEU A 270 7.52 -33.31 4.07
N CYS A 271 6.24 -33.11 4.38
CA CYS A 271 5.35 -34.21 4.77
C CYS A 271 4.73 -35.00 3.61
N GLY A 272 4.90 -34.56 2.36
CA GLY A 272 4.33 -35.19 1.16
C GLY A 272 3.03 -34.55 0.66
N GLU A 273 2.40 -33.69 1.45
CA GLU A 273 1.21 -32.93 1.06
C GLU A 273 1.54 -31.80 0.08
N ASP A 274 0.51 -31.22 -0.55
CA ASP A 274 0.68 -30.03 -1.39
C ASP A 274 1.29 -28.85 -0.60
N ALA A 275 2.34 -28.23 -1.16
CA ALA A 275 3.04 -27.10 -0.55
C ALA A 275 2.30 -25.77 -0.73
N SER A 276 0.99 -25.74 -0.48
CA SER A 276 0.21 -24.51 -0.45
C SER A 276 0.72 -23.53 0.61
N ASN A 277 0.43 -22.23 0.44
CA ASN A 277 0.80 -21.20 1.39
C ASN A 277 0.31 -21.53 2.82
N HIS A 278 -0.94 -21.98 2.95
CA HIS A 278 -1.48 -22.41 4.23
C HIS A 278 -0.69 -23.59 4.81
N HIS A 279 -0.50 -24.66 4.03
CA HIS A 279 0.12 -25.88 4.51
C HIS A 279 1.56 -25.64 4.97
N ILE A 280 2.36 -24.88 4.21
CA ILE A 280 3.74 -24.55 4.58
C ILE A 280 3.81 -23.88 5.96
N HIS A 281 2.86 -22.99 6.26
CA HIS A 281 2.76 -22.29 7.55
C HIS A 281 2.10 -23.08 8.68
N THR A 282 1.48 -24.22 8.41
CA THR A 282 0.86 -25.08 9.45
C THR A 282 1.50 -26.46 9.61
N CYS A 283 2.33 -26.89 8.66
CA CYS A 283 2.95 -28.22 8.65
C CYS A 283 3.90 -28.45 9.84
N THR A 284 3.69 -29.55 10.55
CA THR A 284 4.52 -29.98 11.70
C THR A 284 5.91 -30.49 11.30
N LYS A 285 6.10 -30.98 10.07
CA LYS A 285 7.43 -31.37 9.59
C LYS A 285 8.30 -30.18 9.20
N VAL A 286 7.67 -29.07 8.77
CA VAL A 286 8.34 -27.77 8.56
C VAL A 286 8.64 -27.06 9.89
N HIS A 287 7.95 -27.45 10.97
CA HIS A 287 8.06 -26.81 12.27
C HIS A 287 9.42 -26.94 12.96
N ASN A 288 10.24 -27.93 12.59
CA ASN A 288 11.50 -28.22 13.28
C ASN A 288 12.58 -27.19 12.91
N LYS A 289 13.40 -27.45 11.87
CA LYS A 289 14.58 -26.62 11.59
C LYS A 289 14.27 -25.22 11.02
N PRO A 290 13.44 -25.07 9.97
CA PRO A 290 13.24 -23.76 9.33
C PRO A 290 12.57 -22.72 10.24
N ARG A 291 11.58 -23.12 11.04
CA ARG A 291 10.89 -22.18 11.96
C ARG A 291 11.72 -21.83 13.17
N GLN A 292 12.53 -22.77 13.68
CA GLN A 292 13.47 -22.50 14.75
C GLN A 292 14.51 -21.48 14.29
N MET A 293 15.13 -21.67 13.12
CA MET A 293 16.06 -20.70 12.55
C MET A 293 15.43 -19.30 12.39
N ARG A 294 14.19 -19.22 11.89
CA ARG A 294 13.46 -17.94 11.83
C ARG A 294 13.32 -17.31 13.22
N HIS A 295 12.93 -18.10 14.23
CA HIS A 295 12.75 -17.63 15.60
C HIS A 295 14.07 -17.12 16.21
N ASP A 296 15.17 -17.85 16.01
CA ASP A 296 16.50 -17.46 16.49
C ASP A 296 16.96 -16.11 15.90
N ILE A 297 16.76 -15.92 14.59
CA ILE A 297 17.08 -14.65 13.90
C ILE A 297 16.24 -13.51 14.48
N ILE A 298 14.93 -13.73 14.69
CA ILE A 298 14.05 -12.72 15.26
C ILE A 298 14.49 -12.36 16.68
N ASN A 299 14.80 -13.34 17.52
CA ASN A 299 15.27 -13.12 18.89
C ASN A 299 16.56 -12.27 18.91
N SER A 300 17.51 -12.61 18.04
CA SER A 300 18.76 -11.87 17.90
C SER A 300 18.53 -10.41 17.49
N VAL A 301 17.70 -10.18 16.46
CA VAL A 301 17.36 -8.84 15.98
C VAL A 301 16.64 -8.02 17.05
N PHE A 302 15.67 -8.61 17.74
CA PHE A 302 14.92 -7.95 18.81
C PHE A 302 15.84 -7.57 19.98
N ALA A 303 16.68 -8.50 20.44
CA ALA A 303 17.64 -8.25 21.52
C ALA A 303 18.67 -7.18 21.13
N ASN A 304 19.19 -7.21 19.90
CA ASN A 304 20.14 -6.21 19.42
C ASN A 304 19.50 -4.82 19.36
N GLY A 305 18.25 -4.71 18.90
CA GLY A 305 17.51 -3.45 18.90
C GLY A 305 17.34 -2.85 20.31
N LEU A 306 17.05 -3.69 21.31
CA LEU A 306 17.01 -3.27 22.71
C LEU A 306 18.39 -2.89 23.25
N ARG A 307 19.45 -3.64 22.91
CA ARG A 307 20.84 -3.29 23.30
C ARG A 307 21.28 -1.94 22.76
N LEU A 308 20.89 -1.59 21.53
CA LEU A 308 21.13 -0.26 20.96
C LEU A 308 20.40 0.85 21.73
N CYS A 309 19.31 0.51 22.43
CA CYS A 309 18.60 1.39 23.33
C CYS A 309 19.14 1.34 24.78
N GLY A 310 20.31 0.74 25.02
CA GLY A 310 20.97 0.72 26.32
C GLY A 310 20.52 -0.39 27.28
N PHE A 311 19.64 -1.29 26.86
CA PHE A 311 19.24 -2.43 27.69
C PHE A 311 20.30 -3.54 27.69
N GLN A 312 20.44 -4.21 28.82
CA GLN A 312 21.12 -5.50 28.89
C GLN A 312 20.11 -6.59 28.51
N CYS A 313 20.46 -7.44 27.54
CA CYS A 313 19.58 -8.51 27.07
C CYS A 313 20.30 -9.85 27.06
N ALA A 314 19.68 -10.84 27.70
CA ALA A 314 20.11 -12.25 27.67
C ALA A 314 19.08 -13.08 26.89
N THR A 315 19.55 -13.83 25.89
CA THR A 315 18.73 -14.74 25.07
C THR A 315 18.67 -16.12 25.71
N GLU A 316 17.49 -16.75 25.71
CA GLU A 316 17.20 -18.05 26.35
C GLU A 316 17.75 -18.20 27.78
N PRO A 317 17.49 -17.25 28.68
CA PRO A 317 18.08 -17.24 30.03
C PRO A 317 17.59 -18.42 30.86
N ARG A 318 18.54 -19.05 31.59
CA ARG A 318 18.22 -20.00 32.66
C ARG A 318 18.12 -19.24 33.97
N LEU A 319 16.90 -18.89 34.36
CA LEU A 319 16.65 -18.10 35.57
C LEU A 319 16.60 -18.94 36.85
N ASN A 320 16.37 -20.25 36.74
CA ASN A 320 16.53 -21.20 37.84
C ASN A 320 16.94 -22.58 37.32
N GLU A 321 17.64 -23.36 38.14
CA GLU A 321 18.07 -24.73 37.78
C GLU A 321 16.91 -25.74 37.79
N VAL A 322 15.82 -25.41 38.51
CA VAL A 322 14.69 -26.32 38.75
C VAL A 322 13.59 -26.20 37.68
N SER A 323 13.37 -25.03 37.08
CA SER A 323 12.34 -24.89 36.02
C SER A 323 12.94 -25.14 34.65
N LYS A 324 12.27 -26.00 33.87
CA LYS A 324 12.56 -26.15 32.43
C LYS A 324 12.02 -24.98 31.59
N ARG A 325 11.37 -23.99 32.20
CA ARG A 325 10.80 -22.85 31.47
C ARG A 325 11.91 -21.88 31.07
N ARG A 326 12.07 -21.68 29.77
CA ARG A 326 12.97 -20.69 29.17
C ARG A 326 12.11 -19.66 28.43
N PRO A 327 12.04 -18.41 28.88
CA PRO A 327 11.58 -17.32 28.02
C PRO A 327 12.64 -17.07 26.94
N ASP A 328 12.29 -16.32 25.91
CA ASP A 328 13.21 -16.07 24.80
C ASP A 328 14.22 -14.98 25.14
N ILE A 329 13.78 -13.93 25.83
CA ILE A 329 14.64 -12.77 26.15
C ILE A 329 14.35 -12.28 27.57
N LEU A 330 15.40 -12.11 28.38
CA LEU A 330 15.43 -11.29 29.58
C LEU A 330 15.98 -9.92 29.23
N ILE A 331 15.32 -8.88 29.72
CA ILE A 331 15.60 -7.47 29.47
C ILE A 331 15.80 -6.79 30.83
N ALA A 332 16.99 -6.24 31.03
CA ALA A 332 17.33 -5.44 32.20
C ALA A 332 17.72 -4.03 31.76
N GLY A 333 17.10 -3.03 32.37
CA GLY A 333 17.39 -1.61 32.24
C GLY A 333 17.35 -0.94 33.62
N LEU A 334 17.39 0.39 33.65
CA LEU A 334 17.39 1.18 34.89
C LEU A 334 16.15 0.89 35.76
N ASP A 335 14.95 1.03 35.17
CA ASP A 335 13.66 0.81 35.85
C ASP A 335 12.89 -0.36 35.23
N THR A 336 13.59 -1.24 34.51
CA THR A 336 12.96 -2.36 33.79
C THR A 336 13.64 -3.67 34.11
N TYR A 337 12.86 -4.62 34.63
CA TYR A 337 13.26 -6.01 34.74
C TYR A 337 12.15 -6.89 34.18
N ALA A 338 12.31 -7.29 32.91
CA ALA A 338 11.24 -7.87 32.12
C ALA A 338 11.70 -9.10 31.34
N VAL A 339 10.76 -10.00 31.06
CA VAL A 339 10.96 -11.14 30.17
C VAL A 339 9.90 -11.16 29.08
N THR A 340 10.24 -11.71 27.92
CA THR A 340 9.28 -11.94 26.85
C THR A 340 9.54 -13.25 26.14
N ASP A 341 8.49 -13.75 25.52
CA ASP A 341 8.49 -14.89 24.62
C ASP A 341 7.99 -14.38 23.27
N ILE A 342 8.89 -14.40 22.29
CA ILE A 342 8.62 -13.93 20.94
C ILE A 342 8.02 -15.08 20.15
N THR A 343 6.88 -14.83 19.51
CA THR A 343 6.22 -15.87 18.72
C THR A 343 5.62 -15.29 17.45
N VAL A 344 5.84 -16.00 16.35
CA VAL A 344 5.18 -15.76 15.06
C VAL A 344 4.08 -16.78 14.86
N THR A 345 2.89 -16.34 14.47
CA THR A 345 1.77 -17.22 14.13
C THR A 345 1.20 -16.90 12.76
N TYR A 346 0.71 -17.91 12.07
CA TYR A 346 0.07 -17.75 10.76
C TYR A 346 -1.40 -17.37 10.96
N PRO A 347 -1.92 -16.34 10.26
CA PRO A 347 -3.33 -15.96 10.36
C PRO A 347 -4.28 -17.12 10.09
N GLY A 348 -4.00 -17.89 9.04
CA GLY A 348 -4.81 -19.01 8.60
C GLY A 348 -4.80 -20.24 9.51
N ARG A 349 -4.14 -20.18 10.68
CA ARG A 349 -4.01 -21.31 11.62
C ARG A 349 -5.26 -21.51 12.47
N VAL A 350 -6.00 -20.45 12.77
CA VAL A 350 -7.16 -20.54 13.65
C VAL A 350 -8.35 -20.98 12.82
N THR A 351 -8.81 -22.22 13.00
CA THR A 351 -10.13 -22.62 12.52
C THR A 351 -11.17 -21.77 13.24
N VAL A 352 -11.78 -20.82 12.53
CA VAL A 352 -13.02 -20.19 13.00
C VAL A 352 -14.04 -21.33 13.01
N GLY A 353 -14.61 -21.64 14.18
CA GLY A 353 -15.68 -22.65 14.26
C GLY A 353 -16.89 -22.28 13.39
N ASN A 354 -17.99 -23.03 13.51
CA ASN A 354 -19.24 -22.84 12.74
C ASN A 354 -19.81 -21.41 12.72
N THR A 355 -19.30 -20.47 13.52
CA THR A 355 -19.64 -19.04 13.50
C THR A 355 -19.18 -18.28 12.25
N ALA A 356 -18.31 -18.85 11.39
CA ALA A 356 -17.90 -18.21 10.13
C ALA A 356 -18.97 -18.25 9.02
N GLN A 357 -20.00 -19.09 9.14
CA GLN A 357 -21.07 -19.23 8.15
C GLN A 357 -22.02 -18.02 8.09
N GLY A 358 -21.93 -17.06 9.02
CA GLY A 358 -22.79 -15.86 9.08
C GLY A 358 -22.08 -14.50 8.92
N GLN A 359 -20.75 -14.45 8.92
CA GLN A 359 -20.03 -13.17 8.82
C GLN A 359 -19.92 -12.73 7.35
N ARG A 360 -20.70 -11.69 6.99
CA ARG A 360 -20.79 -11.16 5.63
C ARG A 360 -19.78 -10.05 5.30
N SER A 361 -19.05 -9.52 6.27
CA SER A 361 -18.08 -8.42 6.05
C SER A 361 -16.80 -8.58 6.85
N VAL A 362 -15.71 -7.98 6.34
CA VAL A 362 -14.40 -7.92 7.00
C VAL A 362 -14.48 -7.14 8.31
N ALA A 363 -15.32 -6.10 8.37
CA ALA A 363 -15.45 -5.22 9.53
C ALA A 363 -15.90 -5.96 10.81
N ALA A 364 -16.60 -7.08 10.68
CA ALA A 364 -17.04 -7.91 11.80
C ALA A 364 -15.98 -8.94 12.25
N ALA A 365 -14.88 -9.11 11.49
CA ALA A 365 -13.84 -10.08 11.78
C ALA A 365 -12.68 -9.44 12.55
N ASP A 366 -12.12 -10.16 13.52
CA ASP A 366 -10.93 -9.72 14.25
C ASP A 366 -9.66 -10.05 13.44
N PRO A 367 -8.97 -9.05 12.85
CA PRO A 367 -7.78 -9.29 12.03
C PRO A 367 -6.60 -9.83 12.84
N MET A 368 -6.65 -9.74 14.17
CA MET A 368 -5.61 -10.21 15.08
C MET A 368 -6.03 -11.47 15.85
N LYS A 369 -7.10 -12.17 15.43
CA LYS A 369 -7.61 -13.34 16.15
C LYS A 369 -6.55 -14.40 16.43
N ALA A 370 -5.72 -14.73 15.43
CA ALA A 370 -4.63 -15.69 15.57
C ALA A 370 -3.57 -15.24 16.57
N ALA A 371 -3.24 -13.95 16.57
CA ALA A 371 -2.31 -13.36 17.53
C ALA A 371 -2.90 -13.33 18.95
N LEU A 372 -4.19 -13.02 19.10
CA LEU A 372 -4.89 -13.02 20.38
C LEU A 372 -4.88 -14.41 21.05
N VAL A 373 -5.26 -15.45 20.30
CA VAL A 373 -5.24 -16.83 20.81
C VAL A 373 -3.83 -17.20 21.25
N ARG A 374 -2.83 -16.89 20.42
CA ARG A 374 -1.43 -17.20 20.73
C ARG A 374 -0.89 -16.43 21.94
N PHE A 375 -1.29 -15.17 22.09
CA PHE A 375 -0.95 -14.34 23.24
C PHE A 375 -1.49 -14.98 24.53
N GLN A 376 -2.77 -15.36 24.55
CA GLN A 376 -3.41 -15.98 25.72
C GLN A 376 -2.77 -17.32 26.10
N GLU A 377 -2.40 -18.16 25.12
CA GLU A 377 -1.69 -19.41 25.38
C GLU A 377 -0.34 -19.18 26.10
N LYS A 378 0.44 -18.22 25.62
CA LYS A 378 1.77 -17.89 26.18
C LYS A 378 1.66 -17.18 27.53
N GLU A 379 0.67 -16.30 27.69
CA GLU A 379 0.36 -15.66 28.97
C GLU A 379 0.04 -16.68 30.05
N ARG A 380 -0.89 -17.62 29.79
CA ARG A 380 -1.20 -18.72 30.72
C ARG A 380 0.03 -19.57 31.05
N LYS A 381 0.92 -19.77 30.08
CA LYS A 381 2.12 -20.59 30.25
C LYS A 381 3.17 -19.92 31.14
N TYR A 382 3.38 -18.60 31.07
CA TYR A 382 4.53 -17.95 31.69
C TYR A 382 4.20 -16.93 32.79
N SER A 383 3.01 -16.33 32.83
CA SER A 383 2.72 -15.20 33.72
C SER A 383 2.93 -15.52 35.21
N TYR A 384 2.43 -16.67 35.69
CA TYR A 384 2.62 -17.07 37.10
C TYR A 384 4.10 -17.22 37.47
N TRP A 385 4.88 -17.85 36.58
CA TRP A 385 6.31 -18.03 36.79
C TRP A 385 7.06 -16.69 36.78
N ALA A 386 6.69 -15.75 35.91
CA ALA A 386 7.31 -14.43 35.87
C ALA A 386 7.02 -13.64 37.16
N ILE A 387 5.78 -13.66 37.65
CA ILE A 387 5.38 -13.01 38.91
C ILE A 387 6.18 -13.56 40.09
N GLN A 388 6.33 -14.88 40.20
CA GLN A 388 7.12 -15.50 41.27
C GLN A 388 8.59 -15.08 41.28
N ASN A 389 9.13 -14.65 40.15
CA ASN A 389 10.52 -14.20 40.02
C ASN A 389 10.64 -12.67 39.98
N GLY A 390 9.57 -11.93 40.29
CA GLY A 390 9.57 -10.47 40.30
C GLY A 390 9.76 -9.84 38.92
N LEU A 391 9.41 -10.55 37.84
CA LEU A 391 9.64 -10.12 36.47
C LEU A 391 8.35 -9.62 35.81
N ALA A 392 8.43 -8.52 35.08
CA ALA A 392 7.35 -8.11 34.17
C ALA A 392 7.34 -9.02 32.93
N PHE A 393 6.17 -9.58 32.57
CA PHE A 393 6.05 -10.44 31.40
C PHE A 393 4.89 -10.04 30.50
N ALA A 394 5.16 -10.06 29.19
CA ALA A 394 4.13 -10.20 28.17
C ALA A 394 4.70 -10.92 26.94
N PRO A 395 3.93 -11.80 26.28
CA PRO A 395 4.32 -12.36 25.00
C PRO A 395 4.45 -11.28 23.92
N PHE A 396 5.47 -11.37 23.07
CA PHE A 396 5.61 -10.53 21.89
C PHE A 396 5.13 -11.30 20.65
N VAL A 397 3.89 -11.05 20.24
CA VAL A 397 3.20 -11.84 19.22
C VAL A 397 3.12 -11.09 17.90
N MET A 398 3.52 -11.78 16.83
CA MET A 398 3.46 -11.28 15.46
C MET A 398 2.76 -12.26 14.54
N LEU A 399 2.18 -11.72 13.46
CA LEU A 399 1.68 -12.51 12.35
C LEU A 399 2.76 -12.67 11.28
N THR A 400 2.67 -13.73 10.47
CA THR A 400 3.61 -13.97 9.35
C THR A 400 3.60 -12.85 8.31
N ASN A 401 2.54 -12.05 8.22
CA ASN A 401 2.45 -10.89 7.33
C ASN A 401 3.10 -9.60 7.91
N GLY A 402 3.71 -9.67 9.10
CA GLY A 402 4.38 -8.55 9.75
C GLY A 402 3.49 -7.71 10.69
N ALA A 403 2.20 -8.04 10.86
CA ALA A 403 1.38 -7.39 11.87
C ALA A 403 1.86 -7.73 13.29
N ILE A 404 1.82 -6.75 14.19
CA ILE A 404 2.25 -6.91 15.60
C ILE A 404 1.04 -6.69 16.50
N PHE A 405 0.82 -7.62 17.45
CA PHE A 405 -0.33 -7.57 18.34
C PHE A 405 -0.33 -6.32 19.23
N GLY A 406 -1.51 -5.69 19.40
CA GLY A 406 -1.65 -4.42 20.13
C GLY A 406 -1.02 -4.46 21.52
N LYS A 407 -1.34 -5.48 22.33
CA LYS A 407 -0.75 -5.64 23.68
C LYS A 407 0.77 -5.81 23.65
N SER A 408 1.32 -6.48 22.64
CA SER A 408 2.77 -6.63 22.47
C SER A 408 3.44 -5.30 22.12
N ARG A 409 2.78 -4.46 21.30
CA ARG A 409 3.26 -3.10 20.99
C ARG A 409 3.27 -2.22 22.25
N ASP A 410 2.19 -2.24 23.01
CA ASP A 410 2.04 -1.44 24.23
C ASP A 410 3.03 -1.88 25.30
N TRP A 411 3.26 -3.18 25.43
CA TRP A 411 4.29 -3.72 26.31
C TRP A 411 5.70 -3.25 25.90
N LEU A 412 6.08 -3.34 24.63
CA LEU A 412 7.41 -2.88 24.18
C LEU A 412 7.59 -1.38 24.43
N ARG A 413 6.57 -0.57 24.18
CA ARG A 413 6.63 0.88 24.50
C ARG A 413 6.81 1.14 26.00
N ARG A 414 6.21 0.33 26.87
CA ARG A 414 6.44 0.42 28.32
C ARG A 414 7.86 0.03 28.71
N VAL A 415 8.39 -1.06 28.14
CA VAL A 415 9.79 -1.47 28.33
C VAL A 415 10.74 -0.34 27.93
N LEU A 416 10.58 0.22 26.73
CA LEU A 416 11.43 1.30 26.22
C LEU A 416 11.39 2.58 27.08
N ARG A 417 10.29 2.83 27.81
CA ARG A 417 10.19 3.99 28.73
C ARG A 417 11.02 3.82 30.00
N GLY A 418 11.32 2.59 30.42
CA GLY A 418 12.02 2.31 31.67
C GLY A 418 13.55 2.30 31.53
N GLN A 419 14.08 2.93 30.48
CA GLN A 419 15.50 3.13 30.23
C GLN A 419 15.71 4.53 29.66
N ASP A 420 16.74 5.22 30.15
CA ASP A 420 17.19 6.44 29.49
C ASP A 420 18.05 6.08 28.27
N HIS A 421 17.62 6.54 27.10
CA HIS A 421 18.29 6.26 25.84
C HIS A 421 18.19 7.46 24.89
N ARG A 422 19.20 7.61 24.02
CA ARG A 422 19.34 8.79 23.14
C ARG A 422 18.21 8.99 22.12
N LEU A 423 17.37 7.98 21.92
CA LEU A 423 16.24 8.02 20.99
C LEU A 423 14.95 8.42 21.72
N THR A 424 13.96 8.95 21.00
CA THR A 424 12.60 8.98 21.55
C THR A 424 12.04 7.56 21.58
N VAL A 425 11.13 7.27 22.52
CA VAL A 425 10.45 5.96 22.61
C VAL A 425 9.81 5.56 21.28
N THR A 426 9.23 6.53 20.55
CA THR A 426 8.65 6.30 19.22
C THR A 426 9.71 5.86 18.21
N THR A 427 10.85 6.57 18.13
CA THR A 427 11.92 6.24 17.18
C THR A 427 12.54 4.88 17.48
N ALA A 428 12.81 4.60 18.76
CA ALA A 428 13.31 3.30 19.21
C ALA A 428 12.31 2.17 18.85
N PHE A 429 11.03 2.37 19.16
CA PHE A 429 9.98 1.42 18.82
C PHE A 429 9.88 1.16 17.31
N ASP A 430 9.85 2.21 16.49
CA ASP A 430 9.70 2.10 15.04
C ASP A 430 10.89 1.38 14.42
N GLY A 431 12.12 1.69 14.85
CA GLY A 431 13.35 1.03 14.41
C GLY A 431 13.39 -0.45 14.78
N ILE A 432 13.19 -0.78 16.06
CA ILE A 432 13.17 -2.19 16.52
C ILE A 432 12.11 -2.98 15.76
N THR A 433 10.90 -2.44 15.66
CA THR A 433 9.81 -3.16 15.00
C THR A 433 9.99 -3.25 13.48
N ALA A 434 10.68 -2.30 12.83
CA ALA A 434 10.99 -2.39 11.41
C ALA A 434 11.94 -3.56 11.11
N ASP A 435 13.01 -3.67 11.91
CA ASP A 435 14.01 -4.74 11.76
C ASP A 435 13.42 -6.11 12.09
N VAL A 436 12.60 -6.18 13.14
CA VAL A 436 11.91 -7.41 13.54
C VAL A 436 10.91 -7.86 12.46
N VAL A 437 10.14 -6.94 11.88
CA VAL A 437 9.24 -7.25 10.76
C VAL A 437 10.03 -7.77 9.56
N ALA A 438 11.14 -7.12 9.21
CA ALA A 438 12.01 -7.60 8.13
C ALA A 438 12.55 -9.02 8.42
N ALA A 439 12.94 -9.31 9.67
CA ALA A 439 13.38 -10.63 10.09
C ALA A 439 12.28 -11.70 9.96
N VAL A 440 11.03 -11.39 10.33
CA VAL A 440 9.88 -12.31 10.13
C VAL A 440 9.73 -12.65 8.65
N LEU A 441 9.74 -11.64 7.79
CA LEU A 441 9.48 -11.81 6.36
C LEU A 441 10.62 -12.58 5.67
N ARG A 442 11.88 -12.27 5.97
CA ARG A 442 13.03 -13.07 5.49
C ARG A 442 12.93 -14.52 5.97
N GLY A 443 12.51 -14.70 7.22
CA GLY A 443 12.24 -16.03 7.76
C GLY A 443 11.15 -16.80 7.00
N ASN A 444 10.12 -16.13 6.48
CA ASN A 444 9.12 -16.78 5.64
C ASN A 444 9.74 -17.32 4.34
N VAL A 445 10.67 -16.58 3.73
CA VAL A 445 11.41 -17.07 2.55
C VAL A 445 12.12 -18.38 2.87
N HIS A 446 12.85 -18.44 3.99
CA HIS A 446 13.53 -19.68 4.40
C HIS A 446 12.57 -20.87 4.60
N VAL A 447 11.38 -20.60 5.14
CA VAL A 447 10.35 -21.64 5.32
C VAL A 447 9.88 -22.19 3.96
N TYR A 448 9.70 -21.34 2.95
CA TYR A 448 9.34 -21.77 1.59
C TYR A 448 10.52 -22.46 0.87
N SER A 449 11.73 -21.90 0.94
CA SER A 449 12.92 -22.47 0.31
C SER A 449 13.26 -23.86 0.85
N ALA A 450 13.01 -24.13 2.14
CA ALA A 450 13.22 -25.45 2.72
C ALA A 450 12.32 -26.53 2.11
N ALA A 451 11.08 -26.19 1.75
CA ALA A 451 10.19 -27.12 1.06
C ALA A 451 10.63 -27.33 -0.41
N GLU A 452 11.02 -26.26 -1.09
CA GLU A 452 11.48 -26.33 -2.48
C GLU A 452 12.78 -27.15 -2.64
N ALA A 453 13.76 -26.95 -1.76
CA ALA A 453 15.03 -27.66 -1.81
C ALA A 453 14.87 -29.18 -1.64
N MET A 454 13.94 -29.60 -0.80
CA MET A 454 13.68 -31.01 -0.53
C MET A 454 12.89 -31.69 -1.66
N GLU A 455 12.01 -30.96 -2.33
CA GLU A 455 11.37 -31.45 -3.56
C GLU A 455 12.41 -31.66 -4.67
N LYS A 456 13.34 -30.71 -4.85
CA LYS A 456 14.46 -30.88 -5.80
C LYS A 456 15.31 -32.10 -5.46
N ALA A 457 15.61 -32.31 -4.18
CA ALA A 457 16.36 -33.47 -3.71
C ALA A 457 15.61 -34.81 -3.85
N ARG A 458 14.27 -34.82 -3.92
CA ARG A 458 13.47 -36.03 -4.18
C ARG A 458 13.40 -36.42 -5.65
N ARG A 459 13.64 -35.46 -6.55
CA ARG A 459 13.60 -35.67 -8.01
C ARG A 459 14.96 -36.09 -8.60
N LEU A 460 16.03 -35.86 -7.84
CA LEU A 460 17.37 -36.40 -8.06
C LEU A 460 17.45 -37.79 -7.43
#